data_AF-A0A963IQ41-F1
#
_entry.id   AF-A0A963IQ41-F1
#
_cell.length_a   1.000
_cell.length_b   1.000
_cell.length_c   1.000
_cell.angle_alpha   90.00
_cell.angle_beta   90.00
_cell.angle_gamma   90.00
#
_symmetry.space_group_name_H-M   'P 1'
#
loop_
_entity.id
_entity.type
_entity.pdbx_description
1 polymer ?
#
loop_
_entity_poly.entity_id
_entity_poly.type
_entity_poly.pdbx_seq_one_letter_code
_entity_poly.pdbx_strand_id
1 'polypeptide(L)'
;CFLDSMATLGLPSWGYGVRYEYGMFAQSIVNGQQVEKPEPWVQDRSPWEFQRASKHFTVHFGGTAEHHGEWAEWHAADAVEAKAFDHVIPGHGTERVSTLRLWKAAAPSEIDLGAFNTGDYQRAAELKNRFENISWVLYPNDSTSAGRELRLRQEYFFVSASMQDILDRHFTEYGSFDNLADKIAIHLNDTHPAIGVAELMRLLVDEHQMSWKDAWEQCRRIFSYTNHTLMPEALETWKVTLIQRVLPRHMLIIYRINQEFLDEVVRLYPGDIDLMRRVSLIDDGNGHEKDKRVRMAHLSIVGSHRINGVSQLHSDLMVQTIFADFARLYPERFHNKTNGVTPRRWLAQANPDLSSLLDERIG
;
A
#
# COMPACT_ATOMS: atom_id res chain seq x y z
N CYS A 1 2.15 -17.42 -0.26
CA CYS A 1 3.33 -18.07 0.37
C CYS A 1 3.65 -17.48 1.73
N PHE A 2 3.94 -16.17 1.86
CA PHE A 2 4.31 -15.60 3.16
C PHE A 2 3.27 -15.75 4.26
N LEU A 3 1.97 -15.47 4.01
CA LEU A 3 0.94 -15.62 5.05
C LEU A 3 0.83 -17.04 5.61
N ASP A 4 0.89 -18.04 4.73
CA ASP A 4 0.91 -19.46 5.10
C ASP A 4 2.17 -19.82 5.92
N SER A 5 3.35 -19.33 5.51
CA SER A 5 4.58 -19.53 6.30
C SER A 5 4.56 -18.80 7.64
N MET A 6 4.04 -17.57 7.71
CA MET A 6 3.91 -16.83 8.97
C MET A 6 2.97 -17.55 9.93
N ALA A 7 1.85 -18.08 9.43
CA ALA A 7 0.92 -18.89 10.24
C ALA A 7 1.59 -20.18 10.72
N THR A 8 2.31 -20.88 9.84
CA THR A 8 3.05 -22.11 10.15
C THR A 8 4.14 -21.87 11.21
N LEU A 9 4.83 -20.73 11.14
CA LEU A 9 5.86 -20.33 12.11
C LEU A 9 5.28 -19.71 13.40
N GLY A 10 3.96 -19.56 13.51
CA GLY A 10 3.30 -18.95 14.65
C GLY A 10 3.57 -17.46 14.83
N LEU A 11 3.95 -16.76 13.74
CA LEU A 11 4.18 -15.32 13.77
C LEU A 11 2.83 -14.57 13.77
N PRO A 12 2.59 -13.65 14.73
CA PRO A 12 1.38 -12.84 14.74
C PRO A 12 1.40 -11.92 13.52
N SER A 13 0.61 -12.25 12.50
CA SER A 13 0.69 -11.56 11.22
C SER A 13 -0.67 -11.33 10.57
N TRP A 14 -0.72 -10.23 9.83
CA TRP A 14 -1.87 -9.77 9.10
C TRP A 14 -1.45 -9.44 7.67
N GLY A 15 -2.20 -9.94 6.70
CA GLY A 15 -2.15 -9.46 5.32
C GLY A 15 -3.26 -8.44 5.12
N TYR A 16 -2.94 -7.32 4.47
CA TYR A 16 -3.92 -6.30 4.10
C TYR A 16 -3.97 -6.16 2.58
N GLY A 17 -5.17 -5.98 2.03
CA GLY A 17 -5.36 -5.79 0.60
C GLY A 17 -6.76 -5.28 0.25
N VAL A 18 -7.08 -5.29 -1.04
CA VAL A 18 -8.41 -4.90 -1.56
C VAL A 18 -9.20 -6.15 -1.92
N ARG A 19 -10.50 -6.14 -1.62
CA ARG A 19 -11.44 -7.18 -2.02
C ARG A 19 -12.01 -6.86 -3.41
N TYR A 20 -11.29 -7.22 -4.46
CA TYR A 20 -11.73 -6.96 -5.85
C TYR A 20 -12.94 -7.80 -6.24
N GLU A 21 -13.98 -7.18 -6.77
CA GLU A 21 -15.20 -7.87 -7.21
C GLU A 21 -14.99 -8.76 -8.45
N TYR A 22 -14.06 -8.38 -9.34
CA TYR A 22 -13.86 -9.04 -10.64
C TYR A 22 -12.44 -9.57 -10.90
N GLY A 23 -11.58 -9.58 -9.87
CA GLY A 23 -10.18 -9.98 -10.02
C GLY A 23 -9.43 -9.08 -11.02
N MET A 24 -8.49 -9.67 -11.78
CA MET A 24 -7.79 -8.98 -12.88
C MET A 24 -8.59 -9.12 -14.18
N PHE A 25 -8.70 -10.35 -14.71
CA PHE A 25 -9.62 -10.77 -15.76
C PHE A 25 -9.58 -12.29 -15.93
N ALA A 26 -10.66 -12.86 -16.44
CA ALA A 26 -10.68 -14.21 -17.00
C ALA A 26 -10.14 -14.17 -18.45
N GLN A 27 -9.07 -14.92 -18.69
CA GLN A 27 -8.45 -15.03 -20.02
C GLN A 27 -9.20 -16.06 -20.88
N SER A 28 -9.48 -15.69 -22.13
CA SER A 28 -9.90 -16.62 -23.18
C SER A 28 -9.10 -16.39 -24.46
N ILE A 29 -8.91 -17.44 -25.28
CA ILE A 29 -8.19 -17.33 -26.56
C ILE A 29 -9.18 -17.45 -27.71
N VAL A 30 -9.28 -16.39 -28.51
CA VAL A 30 -10.14 -16.34 -29.70
C VAL A 30 -9.26 -15.96 -30.89
N ASN A 31 -9.25 -16.80 -31.93
CA ASN A 31 -8.41 -16.60 -33.13
C ASN A 31 -6.92 -16.35 -32.82
N GLY A 32 -6.38 -17.04 -31.81
CA GLY A 32 -4.98 -16.90 -31.39
C GLY A 32 -4.67 -15.64 -30.59
N GLN A 33 -5.67 -14.85 -30.22
CA GLN A 33 -5.52 -13.62 -29.44
C GLN A 33 -6.15 -13.74 -28.06
N GLN A 34 -5.55 -13.07 -27.08
CA GLN A 34 -6.12 -12.91 -25.74
C GLN A 34 -7.38 -12.04 -25.82
N VAL A 35 -8.44 -12.51 -25.16
CA VAL A 35 -9.68 -11.77 -24.92
C VAL A 35 -9.96 -11.79 -23.42
N GLU A 36 -10.14 -10.61 -22.86
CA GLU A 36 -10.32 -10.36 -21.43
C GLU A 36 -11.80 -10.24 -21.08
N LYS A 37 -12.23 -10.94 -20.02
CA LYS A 37 -13.59 -10.87 -19.49
C LYS A 37 -13.55 -10.66 -17.96
N PRO A 38 -14.56 -10.04 -17.35
CA PRO A 38 -14.65 -9.98 -15.89
C PRO A 38 -14.69 -11.38 -15.26
N GLU A 39 -14.03 -11.57 -14.12
CA GLU A 39 -14.05 -12.83 -13.35
C GLU A 39 -14.88 -12.65 -12.06
N PRO A 40 -16.19 -12.97 -12.07
CA PRO A 40 -17.09 -12.70 -10.94
C PRO A 40 -16.96 -13.75 -9.81
N TRP A 41 -15.75 -13.91 -9.25
CA TRP A 41 -15.42 -14.94 -8.27
C TRP A 41 -16.15 -14.80 -6.91
N VAL A 42 -16.75 -13.64 -6.64
CA VAL A 42 -17.51 -13.34 -5.40
C VAL A 42 -19.02 -13.36 -5.59
N GLN A 43 -19.51 -13.63 -6.80
CA GLN A 43 -20.94 -13.63 -7.11
C GLN A 43 -21.70 -14.64 -6.23
N ASP A 44 -21.13 -15.83 -6.09
CA ASP A 44 -21.53 -16.80 -5.08
C ASP A 44 -20.63 -16.57 -3.85
N ARG A 45 -21.19 -15.98 -2.79
CA ARG A 45 -20.46 -15.60 -1.56
C ARG A 45 -19.41 -16.66 -1.19
N SER A 46 -18.16 -16.23 -0.96
CA SER A 46 -17.11 -17.16 -0.53
C SER A 46 -17.41 -17.71 0.87
N PRO A 47 -17.42 -19.04 1.08
CA PRO A 47 -17.62 -19.63 2.41
C PRO A 47 -16.44 -19.41 3.36
N TRP A 48 -15.29 -18.99 2.83
CA TRP A 48 -14.05 -18.76 3.59
C TRP A 48 -13.90 -17.33 4.10
N GLU A 49 -14.79 -16.44 3.64
CA GLU A 49 -14.75 -15.03 3.96
C GLU A 49 -15.78 -14.68 5.04
N PHE A 50 -15.37 -13.86 5.99
CA PHE A 50 -16.26 -13.35 7.04
C PHE A 50 -16.21 -11.84 7.08
N GLN A 51 -17.38 -11.23 6.89
CA GLN A 51 -17.56 -9.79 7.00
C GLN A 51 -17.42 -9.35 8.46
N ARG A 52 -16.60 -8.34 8.70
CA ARG A 52 -16.43 -7.72 10.02
C ARG A 52 -17.32 -6.48 10.13
N ALA A 53 -18.57 -6.67 10.54
CA ALA A 53 -19.57 -5.60 10.59
C ALA A 53 -19.12 -4.37 11.38
N SER A 54 -18.39 -4.56 12.48
CA SER A 54 -17.87 -3.47 13.33
C SER A 54 -16.56 -2.86 12.88
N LYS A 55 -15.93 -3.36 11.80
CA LYS A 55 -14.67 -2.84 11.28
C LYS A 55 -14.91 -2.18 9.93
N HIS A 56 -15.18 -0.89 9.98
CA HIS A 56 -15.27 -0.01 8.83
C HIS A 56 -14.54 1.30 9.13
N PHE A 57 -13.94 1.88 8.09
CA PHE A 57 -13.16 3.11 8.20
C PHE A 57 -13.48 4.03 7.02
N THR A 58 -13.69 5.31 7.31
CA THR A 58 -13.89 6.32 6.29
C THR A 58 -12.55 6.70 5.67
N VAL A 59 -12.49 6.72 4.34
CA VAL A 59 -11.31 7.14 3.58
C VAL A 59 -11.65 8.36 2.74
N HIS A 60 -10.91 9.44 2.97
CA HIS A 60 -11.14 10.74 2.38
C HIS A 60 -10.36 10.97 1.07
N PHE A 61 -10.91 11.76 0.16
CA PHE A 61 -10.25 12.15 -1.08
C PHE A 61 -10.50 13.62 -1.43
N GLY A 62 -9.53 14.21 -2.14
CA GLY A 62 -9.60 15.54 -2.71
C GLY A 62 -9.75 16.66 -1.70
N GLY A 63 -10.29 17.79 -2.15
CA GLY A 63 -10.54 18.96 -1.31
C GLY A 63 -9.30 19.81 -1.09
N THR A 64 -9.19 20.42 0.09
CA THR A 64 -8.12 21.38 0.42
C THR A 64 -7.54 21.10 1.81
N ALA A 65 -6.26 21.43 2.02
CA ALA A 65 -5.61 21.31 3.31
C ALA A 65 -5.15 22.70 3.79
N GLU A 66 -5.60 23.12 4.97
CA GLU A 66 -5.24 24.37 5.60
C GLU A 66 -4.17 24.13 6.67
N HIS A 67 -3.02 24.80 6.54
CA HIS A 67 -1.82 24.46 7.32
C HIS A 67 -1.77 25.22 8.65
N HIS A 68 -1.55 24.49 9.75
CA HIS A 68 -1.51 25.01 11.12
C HIS A 68 -0.26 24.54 11.87
N GLY A 69 0.90 25.13 11.55
CA GLY A 69 2.16 24.81 12.21
C GLY A 69 2.69 23.44 11.80
N GLU A 70 2.55 22.41 12.65
CA GLU A 70 3.00 21.05 12.31
C GLU A 70 1.92 20.17 11.69
N TRP A 71 0.65 20.49 11.95
CA TRP A 71 -0.51 19.76 11.45
C TRP A 71 -1.27 20.59 10.41
N ALA A 72 -2.26 19.99 9.78
CA ALA A 72 -3.16 20.71 8.87
C ALA A 72 -4.59 20.17 8.97
N GLU A 73 -5.56 21.06 8.82
CA GLU A 73 -6.97 20.67 8.70
C GLU A 73 -7.24 20.26 7.26
N TRP A 74 -7.71 19.04 7.05
CA TRP A 74 -8.03 18.53 5.72
C TRP A 74 -9.55 18.55 5.48
N HIS A 75 -10.01 19.52 4.70
CA HIS A 75 -11.37 19.59 4.21
C HIS A 75 -11.50 18.73 2.96
N ALA A 76 -11.77 17.43 3.15
CA ALA A 76 -11.94 16.48 2.06
C ALA A 76 -13.16 16.83 1.18
N ALA A 77 -13.04 16.62 -0.13
CA ALA A 77 -14.14 16.82 -1.07
C ALA A 77 -15.03 15.57 -1.20
N ASP A 78 -14.51 14.40 -0.82
CA ASP A 78 -15.13 13.11 -1.08
C ASP A 78 -14.74 12.09 0.00
N ALA A 79 -15.57 11.07 0.21
CA ALA A 79 -15.33 10.03 1.22
C ALA A 79 -15.89 8.67 0.79
N VAL A 80 -15.17 7.60 1.11
CA VAL A 80 -15.53 6.20 0.81
C VAL A 80 -15.47 5.39 2.09
N GLU A 81 -16.45 4.51 2.30
CA GLU A 81 -16.41 3.57 3.42
C GLU A 81 -15.63 2.30 3.05
N ALA A 82 -14.59 1.99 3.82
CA ALA A 82 -13.84 0.75 3.70
C ALA A 82 -14.38 -0.31 4.65
N LYS A 83 -15.01 -1.36 4.12
CA LYS A 83 -15.58 -2.47 4.92
C LYS A 83 -14.64 -3.66 4.95
N ALA A 84 -14.32 -4.16 6.14
CA ALA A 84 -13.41 -5.29 6.31
C ALA A 84 -14.08 -6.65 6.02
N PHE A 85 -13.38 -7.47 5.24
CA PHE A 85 -13.65 -8.87 5.02
C PHE A 85 -12.39 -9.66 5.33
N ASP A 86 -12.48 -10.61 6.25
CA ASP A 86 -11.33 -11.37 6.69
C ASP A 86 -11.37 -12.80 6.13
N HIS A 87 -10.19 -13.35 5.91
CA HIS A 87 -9.94 -14.76 5.60
C HIS A 87 -8.96 -15.31 6.65
N VAL A 88 -9.23 -16.52 7.14
CA VAL A 88 -8.31 -17.23 8.06
C VAL A 88 -7.29 -18.00 7.22
N ILE A 89 -6.00 -17.77 7.49
CA ILE A 89 -4.90 -18.48 6.86
C ILE A 89 -4.31 -19.47 7.89
N PRO A 90 -4.62 -20.78 7.79
CA PRO A 90 -4.16 -21.76 8.77
C PRO A 90 -2.66 -22.06 8.64
N GLY A 91 -1.99 -22.28 9.78
CA GLY A 91 -0.62 -22.78 9.84
C GLY A 91 -0.58 -24.29 9.74
N HIS A 92 0.36 -24.84 8.97
CA HIS A 92 0.51 -26.29 8.85
C HIS A 92 1.06 -26.90 10.15
N GLY A 93 0.38 -27.92 10.68
CA GLY A 93 0.81 -28.62 11.90
C GLY A 93 0.69 -27.78 13.17
N THR A 94 -0.09 -26.69 13.17
CA THR A 94 -0.26 -25.81 14.33
C THR A 94 -1.73 -25.42 14.53
N GLU A 95 -2.04 -24.89 15.71
CA GLU A 95 -3.33 -24.23 16.00
C GLU A 95 -3.30 -22.72 15.69
N ARG A 96 -2.22 -22.24 15.07
CA ARG A 96 -2.01 -20.82 14.80
C ARG A 96 -2.57 -20.45 13.43
N VAL A 97 -3.06 -19.21 13.35
CA VAL A 97 -3.61 -18.64 12.12
C VAL A 97 -3.05 -17.25 11.90
N SER A 98 -2.88 -16.88 10.63
CA SER A 98 -2.72 -15.50 10.19
C SER A 98 -4.06 -14.99 9.66
N THR A 99 -4.27 -13.67 9.69
CA THR A 99 -5.47 -13.05 9.12
C THR A 99 -5.12 -12.39 7.79
N LEU A 100 -5.92 -12.62 6.74
CA LEU A 100 -5.91 -11.78 5.55
C LEU A 100 -7.16 -10.89 5.57
N ARG A 101 -6.98 -9.58 5.76
CA ARG A 101 -8.04 -8.58 5.72
C ARG A 101 -8.07 -7.91 4.35
N LEU A 102 -9.22 -7.96 3.71
CA LEU A 102 -9.50 -7.35 2.41
C LEU A 102 -10.56 -6.26 2.56
N TRP A 103 -10.26 -5.07 2.04
CA TRP A 103 -11.15 -3.91 2.10
C TRP A 103 -12.06 -3.85 0.88
N LYS A 104 -13.37 -3.78 1.11
CA LYS A 104 -14.38 -3.49 0.08
C LYS A 104 -14.77 -2.02 0.16
N ALA A 105 -14.67 -1.30 -0.94
CA ALA A 105 -15.20 0.06 -1.04
C ALA A 105 -16.73 0.00 -1.08
N ALA A 106 -17.36 0.81 -0.25
CA ALA A 106 -18.79 1.02 -0.24
C ALA A 106 -19.08 2.51 -0.33
N ALA A 107 -20.14 2.86 -1.06
CA ALA A 107 -20.68 4.21 -0.97
C ALA A 107 -21.09 4.51 0.49
N PRO A 108 -21.00 5.78 0.94
CA PRO A 108 -21.64 6.22 2.17
C PRO A 108 -23.10 5.76 2.22
N SER A 109 -23.62 5.45 3.41
CA SER A 109 -24.91 4.77 3.63
C SER A 109 -26.16 5.44 3.05
N GLU A 110 -26.01 6.59 2.41
CA GLU A 110 -27.10 7.42 1.91
C GLU A 110 -27.18 7.35 0.38
N ILE A 111 -28.26 6.74 -0.12
CA ILE A 111 -28.72 7.02 -1.48
C ILE A 111 -29.09 8.51 -1.54
N ASP A 112 -28.77 9.18 -2.63
CA ASP A 112 -29.31 10.51 -2.93
C ASP A 112 -30.83 10.39 -3.15
N LEU A 113 -31.58 10.42 -2.05
CA LEU A 113 -33.04 10.32 -2.03
C LEU A 113 -33.68 11.47 -2.80
N GLY A 114 -33.00 12.63 -2.89
CA GLY A 114 -33.43 13.75 -3.70
C GLY A 114 -33.46 13.36 -5.18
N ALA A 115 -32.33 12.90 -5.71
CA ALA A 115 -32.22 12.42 -7.10
C ALA A 115 -33.14 11.22 -7.36
N PHE A 116 -33.27 10.30 -6.40
CA PHE A 116 -34.17 9.14 -6.53
C PHE A 116 -35.64 9.56 -6.61
N ASN A 117 -36.09 10.46 -5.73
CA ASN A 117 -37.48 10.90 -5.67
C ASN A 117 -37.88 11.80 -6.86
N THR A 118 -36.91 12.45 -7.52
CA THR A 118 -37.16 13.21 -8.76
C THR A 118 -37.09 12.36 -10.03
N GLY A 119 -36.82 11.06 -9.91
CA GLY A 119 -36.72 10.13 -11.03
C GLY A 119 -35.37 10.13 -11.76
N ASP A 120 -34.35 10.83 -11.23
CA ASP A 120 -32.99 10.85 -11.76
C ASP A 120 -32.17 9.67 -11.21
N TYR A 121 -32.58 8.46 -11.60
CA TYR A 121 -31.95 7.22 -11.17
C TYR A 121 -30.50 7.07 -11.67
N GLN A 122 -30.16 7.69 -12.81
CA GLN A 122 -28.80 7.64 -13.35
C GLN A 122 -27.83 8.37 -12.43
N ARG A 123 -28.14 9.59 -12.02
CA ARG A 123 -27.32 10.35 -11.06
C ARG A 123 -27.17 9.63 -9.72
N ALA A 124 -28.26 9.05 -9.21
CA ALA A 124 -28.22 8.28 -7.97
C ALA A 124 -27.28 7.04 -8.09
N ALA A 125 -27.29 6.36 -9.24
CA ALA A 125 -26.41 5.23 -9.51
C ALA A 125 -24.95 5.65 -9.76
N GLU A 126 -24.72 6.77 -10.45
CA GLU A 126 -23.38 7.31 -10.73
C GLU A 126 -22.61 7.63 -9.45
N LEU A 127 -23.29 8.20 -8.45
CA LEU A 127 -22.69 8.47 -7.14
C LEU A 127 -22.17 7.17 -6.51
N LYS A 128 -23.02 6.14 -6.46
CA LYS A 128 -22.66 4.82 -5.92
C LYS A 128 -21.51 4.18 -6.70
N ASN A 129 -21.57 4.19 -8.03
CA ASN A 129 -20.56 3.59 -8.91
C ASN A 129 -19.19 4.26 -8.74
N ARG A 130 -19.15 5.58 -8.54
CA ARG A 130 -17.91 6.34 -8.31
C ARG A 130 -17.14 5.88 -7.09
N PHE A 131 -17.84 5.40 -6.06
CA PHE A 131 -17.24 4.92 -4.82
C PHE A 131 -16.86 3.44 -4.89
N GLU A 132 -17.76 2.62 -5.42
CA GLU A 132 -17.57 1.16 -5.41
C GLU A 132 -16.52 0.70 -6.44
N ASN A 133 -16.30 1.48 -7.52
CA ASN A 133 -15.34 1.13 -8.56
C ASN A 133 -13.88 0.97 -8.07
N ILE A 134 -13.54 1.59 -6.94
CA ILE A 134 -12.24 1.46 -6.28
C ILE A 134 -11.93 -0.03 -6.00
N SER A 135 -12.93 -0.84 -5.66
CA SER A 135 -12.73 -2.27 -5.39
C SER A 135 -13.30 -3.19 -6.47
N TRP A 136 -13.47 -2.73 -7.72
CA TRP A 136 -13.99 -3.61 -8.79
C TRP A 136 -12.92 -4.47 -9.43
N VAL A 137 -11.86 -3.87 -9.98
CA VAL A 137 -10.87 -4.57 -10.80
C VAL A 137 -9.46 -4.31 -10.27
N LEU A 138 -8.64 -5.36 -10.24
CA LEU A 138 -7.22 -5.32 -9.90
C LEU A 138 -6.42 -4.80 -11.11
N TYR A 139 -5.51 -3.84 -10.87
CA TYR A 139 -4.68 -3.21 -11.90
C TYR A 139 -5.50 -2.67 -13.09
N PRO A 140 -6.38 -1.67 -12.86
CA PRO A 140 -7.10 -1.04 -13.96
C PRO A 140 -6.13 -0.40 -14.95
N ASN A 141 -6.51 -0.36 -16.23
CA ASN A 141 -5.70 0.24 -17.29
C ASN A 141 -5.37 1.70 -16.95
N ASP A 142 -4.07 1.98 -16.75
CA ASP A 142 -3.54 3.27 -16.33
C ASP A 142 -2.92 4.09 -17.48
N SER A 143 -3.18 3.69 -18.74
CA SER A 143 -2.79 4.49 -19.92
C SER A 143 -3.56 5.82 -20.02
N THR A 144 -4.69 5.96 -19.31
CA THR A 144 -5.54 7.16 -19.29
C THR A 144 -5.39 7.94 -17.99
N SER A 145 -5.66 9.25 -18.02
CA SER A 145 -5.66 10.08 -16.81
C SER A 145 -6.64 9.58 -15.74
N ALA A 146 -7.81 9.12 -16.15
CA ALA A 146 -8.82 8.55 -15.26
C ALA A 146 -8.35 7.22 -14.64
N GLY A 147 -7.72 6.34 -15.42
CA GLY A 147 -7.14 5.09 -14.94
C GLY A 147 -6.01 5.31 -13.92
N ARG A 148 -5.14 6.30 -14.18
CA ARG A 148 -4.10 6.71 -13.22
C ARG A 148 -4.67 7.24 -11.91
N GLU A 149 -5.70 8.06 -11.98
CA GLU A 149 -6.39 8.54 -10.77
C GLU A 149 -7.03 7.38 -10.00
N LEU A 150 -7.73 6.48 -10.69
CA LEU A 150 -8.35 5.31 -10.06
C LEU A 150 -7.29 4.46 -9.35
N ARG A 151 -6.16 4.16 -9.99
CA ARG A 151 -5.07 3.39 -9.38
C ARG A 151 -4.52 4.06 -8.12
N LEU A 152 -4.25 5.37 -8.16
CA LEU A 152 -3.82 6.11 -6.96
C LEU A 152 -4.89 6.06 -5.85
N ARG A 153 -6.18 6.19 -6.21
CA ARG A 153 -7.28 6.08 -5.25
C ARG A 153 -7.37 4.68 -4.64
N GLN A 154 -7.13 3.62 -5.42
CA GLN A 154 -7.08 2.23 -4.93
C GLN A 154 -5.96 2.01 -3.93
N GLU A 155 -4.75 2.44 -4.27
CA GLU A 155 -3.57 2.34 -3.42
C GLU A 155 -3.79 3.07 -2.09
N TYR A 156 -4.23 4.32 -2.16
CA TYR A 156 -4.53 5.08 -0.95
C TYR A 156 -5.69 4.50 -0.15
N PHE A 157 -6.75 4.02 -0.81
CA PHE A 157 -7.93 3.45 -0.16
C PHE A 157 -7.57 2.32 0.80
N PHE A 158 -6.84 1.31 0.33
CA PHE A 158 -6.51 0.19 1.18
C PHE A 158 -5.46 0.56 2.22
N VAL A 159 -4.52 1.45 1.87
CA VAL A 159 -3.49 1.91 2.80
C VAL A 159 -4.12 2.65 3.97
N SER A 160 -4.97 3.65 3.73
CA SER A 160 -5.59 4.43 4.80
C SER A 160 -6.47 3.56 5.69
N ALA A 161 -7.33 2.71 5.10
CA ALA A 161 -8.16 1.79 5.88
C ALA A 161 -7.32 0.83 6.74
N SER A 162 -6.21 0.32 6.21
CA SER A 162 -5.31 -0.57 6.95
C SER A 162 -4.58 0.15 8.08
N MET A 163 -4.10 1.38 7.85
CA MET A 163 -3.43 2.17 8.88
C MET A 163 -4.38 2.52 10.01
N GLN A 164 -5.60 2.96 9.69
CA GLN A 164 -6.62 3.24 10.70
C GLN A 164 -6.94 2.01 11.55
N ASP A 165 -7.09 0.83 10.93
CA ASP A 165 -7.29 -0.43 11.66
C ASP A 165 -6.09 -0.83 12.53
N ILE A 166 -4.86 -0.62 12.05
CA ILE A 166 -3.64 -0.89 12.81
C ILE A 166 -3.58 0.02 14.05
N LEU A 167 -3.84 1.32 13.89
CA LEU A 167 -3.82 2.30 14.98
C LEU A 167 -4.96 2.05 15.97
N ASP A 168 -6.19 1.79 15.51
CA ASP A 168 -7.35 1.45 16.35
C ASP A 168 -7.07 0.21 17.22
N ARG A 169 -6.52 -0.86 16.64
CA ARG A 169 -6.13 -2.06 17.38
C ARG A 169 -5.06 -1.78 18.42
N HIS A 170 -4.02 -1.04 18.03
CA HIS A 170 -2.93 -0.70 18.94
C HIS A 170 -3.41 0.15 20.11
N PHE A 171 -4.19 1.20 19.84
CA PHE A 171 -4.71 2.07 20.88
C PHE A 171 -5.66 1.32 21.82
N THR A 172 -6.51 0.44 21.28
CA THR A 172 -7.40 -0.40 22.10
C THR A 172 -6.62 -1.31 23.05
N GLU A 173 -5.45 -1.80 22.65
CA GLU A 173 -4.63 -2.73 23.43
C GLU A 173 -3.69 -2.02 24.42
N TYR A 174 -3.10 -0.89 24.02
CA TYR A 174 -2.01 -0.23 24.76
C TYR A 174 -2.38 1.15 25.33
N GLY A 175 -3.44 1.79 24.84
CA GLY A 175 -3.94 3.08 25.33
C GLY A 175 -3.11 4.31 24.96
N SER A 176 -2.01 4.15 24.21
CA SER A 176 -1.18 5.24 23.68
C SER A 176 -0.50 4.84 22.38
N PHE A 177 0.19 5.78 21.73
CA PHE A 177 1.01 5.54 20.53
C PHE A 177 2.52 5.64 20.80
N ASP A 178 2.93 5.82 22.05
CA ASP A 178 4.35 6.05 22.41
C ASP A 178 5.22 4.82 22.12
N ASN A 179 4.66 3.63 22.23
CA ASN A 179 5.34 2.36 21.97
C ASN A 179 4.94 1.74 20.61
N LEU A 180 4.40 2.54 19.67
CA LEU A 180 3.87 2.06 18.40
C LEU A 180 4.89 1.22 17.61
N ALA A 181 6.10 1.73 17.44
CA ALA A 181 7.18 1.04 16.74
C ALA A 181 7.74 -0.19 17.46
N ASP A 182 7.45 -0.35 18.75
CA ASP A 182 7.86 -1.55 19.51
C ASP A 182 6.87 -2.70 19.33
N LYS A 183 5.65 -2.40 18.85
CA LYS A 183 4.54 -3.36 18.73
C LYS A 183 4.16 -3.66 17.28
N ILE A 184 4.51 -2.78 16.36
CA ILE A 184 4.05 -2.85 14.97
C ILE A 184 5.24 -2.81 14.02
N ALA A 185 5.22 -3.72 13.05
CA ALA A 185 6.08 -3.70 11.88
C ALA A 185 5.20 -3.74 10.63
N ILE A 186 5.42 -2.80 9.71
CA ILE A 186 4.68 -2.72 8.45
C ILE A 186 5.66 -2.99 7.30
N HIS A 187 5.29 -3.93 6.44
CA HIS A 187 6.10 -4.32 5.30
C HIS A 187 5.45 -3.85 4.00
N LEU A 188 6.12 -2.93 3.31
CA LEU A 188 5.74 -2.43 1.99
C LEU A 188 6.22 -3.43 0.94
N ASN A 189 5.28 -4.15 0.33
CA ASN A 189 5.57 -5.03 -0.80
C ASN A 189 5.48 -4.22 -2.09
N ASP A 190 6.64 -3.90 -2.65
CA ASP A 190 6.79 -2.94 -3.76
C ASP A 190 6.28 -1.54 -3.40
N THR A 191 6.14 -0.66 -4.40
CA THR A 191 5.83 0.76 -4.23
C THR A 191 4.33 1.07 -4.10
N HIS A 192 3.43 0.12 -4.40
CA HIS A 192 1.98 0.34 -4.31
C HIS A 192 1.50 0.85 -2.94
N PRO A 193 1.97 0.33 -1.78
CA PRO A 193 1.59 0.87 -0.47
C PRO A 193 2.46 2.06 0.00
N ALA A 194 3.34 2.62 -0.82
CA ALA A 194 4.33 3.63 -0.40
C ALA A 194 3.72 4.91 0.19
N ILE A 195 2.51 5.27 -0.27
CA ILE A 195 1.75 6.41 0.30
C ILE A 195 1.46 6.22 1.80
N GLY A 196 1.56 4.99 2.32
CA GLY A 196 1.42 4.65 3.74
C GLY A 196 2.40 5.36 4.65
N VAL A 197 3.59 5.73 4.15
CA VAL A 197 4.54 6.56 4.90
C VAL A 197 3.92 7.94 5.20
N ALA A 198 3.33 8.58 4.19
CA ALA A 198 2.69 9.88 4.35
C ALA A 198 1.36 9.78 5.12
N GLU A 199 0.60 8.69 4.94
CA GLU A 199 -0.68 8.50 5.65
C GLU A 199 -0.47 8.22 7.14
N LEU A 200 0.53 7.43 7.52
CA LEU A 200 0.84 7.23 8.94
C LEU A 200 1.25 8.56 9.60
N MET A 201 2.06 9.37 8.92
CA MET A 201 2.40 10.71 9.39
C MET A 201 1.16 11.60 9.54
N ARG A 202 0.24 11.57 8.57
CA ARG A 202 -1.02 12.32 8.64
C ARG A 202 -1.84 11.92 9.86
N LEU A 203 -2.07 10.62 10.05
CA LEU A 203 -2.87 10.10 11.16
C LEU A 203 -2.25 10.44 12.52
N LEU A 204 -0.94 10.24 12.67
CA LEU A 204 -0.26 10.52 13.95
C LEU A 204 -0.24 12.02 14.27
N VAL A 205 0.03 12.88 13.29
CA VAL A 205 0.17 14.33 13.50
C VAL A 205 -1.18 15.04 13.53
N ASP A 206 -2.02 14.83 12.51
CA ASP A 206 -3.25 15.61 12.34
C ASP A 206 -4.38 15.09 13.24
N GLU A 207 -4.55 13.76 13.37
CA GLU A 207 -5.66 13.16 14.14
C GLU A 207 -5.27 12.88 15.61
N HIS A 208 -4.04 12.43 15.83
CA HIS A 208 -3.56 12.03 17.15
C HIS A 208 -2.63 13.06 17.82
N GLN A 209 -2.43 14.22 17.20
CA GLN A 209 -1.72 15.38 17.76
C GLN A 209 -0.29 15.07 18.24
N MET A 210 0.34 14.05 17.65
CA MET A 210 1.76 13.76 17.88
C MET A 210 2.61 14.84 17.22
N SER A 211 3.73 15.22 17.85
CA SER A 211 4.67 16.14 17.22
C SER A 211 5.20 15.52 15.92
N TRP A 212 5.53 16.36 14.92
CA TRP A 212 6.05 15.84 13.66
C TRP A 212 7.30 14.99 13.86
N LYS A 213 8.18 15.44 14.75
CA LYS A 213 9.44 14.75 15.06
C LYS A 213 9.19 13.35 15.62
N ASP A 214 8.31 13.23 16.61
CA ASP A 214 8.04 11.94 17.27
C ASP A 214 7.30 11.00 16.30
N ALA A 215 6.34 11.52 15.52
CA ALA A 215 5.66 10.75 14.50
C ALA A 215 6.63 10.22 13.43
N TRP A 216 7.58 11.05 12.99
CA TRP A 216 8.58 10.65 12.00
C TRP A 216 9.56 9.61 12.54
N GLU A 217 9.96 9.71 13.81
CA GLU A 217 10.79 8.69 14.47
C GLU A 217 10.07 7.33 14.53
N GLN A 218 8.80 7.31 14.93
CA GLN A 218 7.98 6.10 14.92
C GLN A 218 7.87 5.53 13.50
N CYS A 219 7.52 6.38 12.51
CA CYS A 219 7.34 5.99 11.12
C CYS A 219 8.59 5.29 10.56
N ARG A 220 9.78 5.88 10.73
CA ARG A 220 11.04 5.29 10.24
C ARG A 220 11.33 3.92 10.86
N ARG A 221 10.94 3.70 12.11
CA ARG A 221 11.13 2.42 12.84
C ARG A 221 10.09 1.36 12.50
N ILE A 222 8.92 1.75 11.98
CA ILE A 222 7.81 0.84 11.67
C ILE A 222 7.95 0.22 10.26
N PHE A 223 8.33 1.03 9.26
CA PHE A 223 8.29 0.59 7.87
C PHE A 223 9.55 -0.16 7.40
N SER A 224 9.33 -1.20 6.62
CA SER A 224 10.33 -1.89 5.79
C SER A 224 9.82 -2.01 4.35
N TYR A 225 10.72 -2.07 3.38
CA TYR A 225 10.38 -2.04 1.95
C TYR A 225 11.08 -3.16 1.17
N THR A 226 10.32 -3.96 0.44
CA THR A 226 10.86 -4.90 -0.55
C THR A 226 10.67 -4.34 -1.95
N ASN A 227 11.76 -4.21 -2.70
CA ASN A 227 11.71 -3.90 -4.12
C ASN A 227 11.65 -5.21 -4.93
N HIS A 228 10.70 -5.29 -5.86
CA HIS A 228 10.46 -6.46 -6.71
C HIS A 228 10.88 -6.26 -8.18
N THR A 229 11.33 -5.06 -8.55
CA THR A 229 11.68 -4.72 -9.94
C THR A 229 12.88 -3.80 -10.02
N LEU A 230 13.79 -4.11 -10.95
CA LEU A 230 14.92 -3.27 -11.31
C LEU A 230 14.65 -2.38 -12.52
N MET A 231 13.50 -2.54 -13.18
CA MET A 231 13.13 -1.76 -14.37
C MET A 231 12.75 -0.33 -13.93
N PRO A 232 13.53 0.71 -14.29
CA PRO A 232 13.25 2.08 -13.87
C PRO A 232 11.85 2.55 -14.30
N GLU A 233 11.37 2.08 -15.45
CA GLU A 233 10.02 2.35 -15.98
C GLU A 233 8.90 1.73 -15.13
N ALA A 234 9.20 0.69 -14.36
CA ALA A 234 8.26 0.04 -13.45
C ALA A 234 8.30 0.65 -12.04
N LEU A 235 9.28 1.50 -11.73
CA LEU A 235 9.30 2.25 -10.47
C LEU A 235 8.22 3.31 -10.50
N GLU A 236 7.25 3.17 -9.62
CA GLU A 236 6.07 3.99 -9.65
C GLU A 236 6.38 5.46 -9.38
N THR A 237 5.83 6.31 -10.24
CA THR A 237 5.92 7.76 -10.10
C THR A 237 4.57 8.39 -10.40
N TRP A 238 4.18 9.37 -9.60
CA TRP A 238 2.90 10.07 -9.76
C TRP A 238 3.14 11.54 -10.08
N LYS A 239 2.36 12.11 -11.02
CA LYS A 239 2.40 13.56 -11.24
C LYS A 239 2.05 14.26 -9.94
N VAL A 240 2.84 15.26 -9.56
CA VAL A 240 2.59 16.09 -8.38
C VAL A 240 1.16 16.66 -8.41
N THR A 241 0.73 17.15 -9.57
CA THR A 241 -0.63 17.70 -9.76
C THR A 241 -1.75 16.69 -9.55
N LEU A 242 -1.49 15.39 -9.79
CA LEU A 242 -2.46 14.33 -9.49
C LEU A 242 -2.56 14.10 -7.99
N ILE A 243 -1.42 13.95 -7.28
CA ILE A 243 -1.44 13.78 -5.82
C ILE A 243 -2.03 15.03 -5.15
N GLN A 244 -1.68 16.24 -5.57
CA GLN A 244 -2.27 17.46 -5.03
C GLN A 244 -3.80 17.49 -5.17
N ARG A 245 -4.34 17.01 -6.30
CA ARG A 245 -5.78 16.95 -6.52
C ARG A 245 -6.45 15.88 -5.67
N VAL A 246 -5.86 14.69 -5.54
CA VAL A 246 -6.50 13.52 -4.91
C VAL A 246 -6.21 13.46 -3.41
N LEU A 247 -5.02 13.89 -2.98
CA LEU A 247 -4.44 13.76 -1.64
C LEU A 247 -3.66 15.05 -1.28
N PRO A 248 -4.33 16.22 -1.20
CA PRO A 248 -3.67 17.51 -1.01
C PRO A 248 -2.80 17.54 0.27
N ARG A 249 -3.30 16.96 1.37
CA ARG A 249 -2.55 16.89 2.63
C ARG A 249 -1.29 16.03 2.52
N HIS A 250 -1.39 14.85 1.90
CA HIS A 250 -0.25 13.96 1.73
C HIS A 250 0.85 14.59 0.89
N MET A 251 0.50 15.42 -0.10
CA MET A 251 1.51 16.15 -0.86
C MET A 251 2.32 17.11 0.03
N LEU A 252 1.67 17.82 0.95
CA LEU A 252 2.36 18.70 1.91
C LEU A 252 3.31 17.90 2.81
N ILE A 253 2.88 16.74 3.29
CA ILE A 253 3.69 15.82 4.10
C ILE A 253 4.90 15.33 3.28
N ILE A 254 4.69 14.88 2.03
CA ILE A 254 5.76 14.41 1.14
C ILE A 254 6.78 15.53 0.88
N TYR A 255 6.34 16.77 0.68
CA TYR A 255 7.25 17.90 0.52
C TYR A 255 8.06 18.17 1.78
N ARG A 256 7.45 18.10 2.98
CA ARG A 256 8.18 18.27 4.25
C ARG A 256 9.20 17.15 4.46
N ILE A 257 8.82 15.88 4.22
CA ILE A 257 9.74 14.74 4.25
C ILE A 257 10.91 14.97 3.28
N ASN A 258 10.62 15.40 2.05
CA ASN A 258 11.65 15.66 1.06
C ASN A 258 12.60 16.77 1.50
N GLN A 259 12.09 17.88 2.05
CA GLN A 259 12.91 18.98 2.53
C GLN A 259 13.84 18.53 3.65
N GLU A 260 13.30 17.90 4.69
CA GLU A 260 14.10 17.44 5.84
C GLU A 260 15.14 16.38 5.45
N PHE A 261 14.79 15.49 4.51
CA PHE A 261 15.72 14.52 3.94
C PHE A 261 16.85 15.20 3.14
N LEU A 262 16.52 16.16 2.27
CA LEU A 262 17.55 16.87 1.49
C LEU A 262 18.45 17.71 2.39
N ASP A 263 17.94 18.29 3.48
CA ASP A 263 18.75 18.96 4.50
C ASP A 263 19.72 17.98 5.19
N GLU A 264 19.31 16.73 5.43
CA GLU A 264 20.19 15.65 5.91
C GLU A 264 21.29 15.33 4.88
N VAL A 265 20.94 15.21 3.60
CA VAL A 265 21.91 14.96 2.52
C VAL A 265 22.94 16.08 2.42
N VAL A 266 22.52 17.36 2.50
CA VAL A 266 23.43 18.52 2.49
C VAL A 266 24.41 18.48 3.67
N ARG A 267 23.95 18.08 4.86
CA ARG A 267 24.81 17.95 6.04
C ARG A 267 25.85 16.84 5.87
N LEU A 268 25.47 15.71 5.28
CA LEU A 268 26.35 14.55 5.09
C LEU A 268 27.31 14.72 3.90
N TYR A 269 26.88 15.39 2.83
CA TYR A 269 27.63 15.59 1.59
C TYR A 269 27.57 17.07 1.14
N PRO A 270 28.23 17.99 1.86
CA PRO A 270 28.17 19.41 1.53
C PRO A 270 28.68 19.69 0.11
N GLY A 271 27.88 20.40 -0.69
CA GLY A 271 28.22 20.83 -2.05
C GLY A 271 27.90 19.84 -3.17
N ASP A 272 27.46 18.61 -2.87
CA ASP A 272 27.06 17.61 -3.87
C ASP A 272 25.59 17.83 -4.32
N ILE A 273 25.37 18.89 -5.10
CA ILE A 273 24.05 19.27 -5.60
C ILE A 273 23.45 18.18 -6.51
N ASP A 274 24.30 17.47 -7.26
CA ASP A 274 23.83 16.41 -8.14
C ASP A 274 23.32 15.21 -7.35
N LEU A 275 23.96 14.84 -6.25
CA LEU A 275 23.44 13.83 -5.32
C LEU A 275 22.06 14.22 -4.80
N MET A 276 21.89 15.47 -4.33
CA MET A 276 20.58 15.96 -3.87
C MET A 276 19.48 15.81 -4.93
N ARG A 277 19.78 16.15 -6.19
CA ARG A 277 18.83 16.01 -7.30
C ARG A 277 18.47 14.54 -7.54
N ARG A 278 19.47 13.64 -7.54
CA ARG A 278 19.27 12.22 -7.80
C ARG A 278 18.46 11.53 -6.70
N VAL A 279 18.66 11.89 -5.42
CA VAL A 279 17.97 11.24 -4.28
C VAL A 279 16.64 11.88 -3.87
N SER A 280 16.34 13.10 -4.31
CA SER A 280 15.08 13.79 -4.00
C SER A 280 13.85 12.90 -4.20
N LEU A 281 12.82 13.05 -3.37
CA LEU A 281 11.53 12.38 -3.55
C LEU A 281 10.75 13.00 -4.72
N ILE A 282 11.11 14.23 -5.10
CA ILE A 282 10.48 14.97 -6.19
C ILE A 282 11.43 14.98 -7.38
N ASP A 283 10.99 14.42 -8.49
CA ASP A 283 11.56 14.68 -9.81
C ASP A 283 11.09 16.08 -10.26
N ASP A 284 12.04 16.94 -10.62
CA ASP A 284 11.79 18.33 -10.98
C ASP A 284 11.25 18.50 -12.42
N GLY A 285 11.16 17.40 -13.18
CA GLY A 285 10.64 17.41 -14.55
C GLY A 285 11.46 18.29 -15.48
N ASN A 286 12.78 18.38 -15.26
CA ASN A 286 13.69 19.30 -15.94
C ASN A 286 13.27 20.79 -15.78
N GLY A 287 12.65 21.13 -14.65
CA GLY A 287 12.20 22.48 -14.33
C GLY A 287 10.80 22.83 -14.84
N HIS A 288 10.10 21.89 -15.49
CA HIS A 288 8.71 22.09 -15.91
C HIS A 288 7.75 21.68 -14.79
N GLU A 289 7.09 22.66 -14.16
CA GLU A 289 6.18 22.45 -13.02
C GLU A 289 5.11 21.37 -13.27
N LYS A 290 4.58 21.31 -14.50
CA LYS A 290 3.53 20.37 -14.90
C LYS A 290 4.00 18.92 -15.01
N ASP A 291 5.31 18.73 -15.13
CA ASP A 291 5.94 17.44 -15.34
C ASP A 291 6.59 16.90 -14.07
N LYS A 292 6.58 17.66 -12.96
CA LYS A 292 7.05 17.19 -11.66
C LYS A 292 6.36 15.91 -11.23
N ARG A 293 7.14 14.99 -10.65
CA ARG A 293 6.64 13.69 -10.20
C ARG A 293 7.14 13.35 -8.81
N VAL A 294 6.32 12.67 -8.04
CA VAL A 294 6.72 12.01 -6.79
C VAL A 294 7.28 10.64 -7.14
N ARG A 295 8.46 10.30 -6.59
CA ARG A 295 9.16 9.04 -6.76
C ARG A 295 8.82 8.11 -5.59
N MET A 296 7.91 7.15 -5.80
CA MET A 296 7.34 6.35 -4.70
C MET A 296 8.35 5.38 -4.09
N ALA A 297 9.29 4.88 -4.90
CA ALA A 297 10.43 4.12 -4.40
C ALA A 297 11.29 4.94 -3.43
N HIS A 298 11.51 6.23 -3.71
CA HIS A 298 12.31 7.11 -2.86
C HIS A 298 11.60 7.39 -1.54
N LEU A 299 10.28 7.65 -1.58
CA LEU A 299 9.45 7.77 -0.38
C LEU A 299 9.52 6.50 0.48
N SER A 300 9.45 5.32 -0.15
CA SER A 300 9.55 4.02 0.53
C SER A 300 10.90 3.84 1.22
N ILE A 301 12.00 4.18 0.53
CA ILE A 301 13.37 4.05 1.07
C ILE A 301 13.59 5.01 2.23
N VAL A 302 13.23 6.29 2.07
CA VAL A 302 13.44 7.33 3.10
C VAL A 302 12.58 7.06 4.34
N GLY A 303 11.35 6.59 4.16
CA GLY A 303 10.43 6.22 5.23
C GLY A 303 10.72 4.89 5.92
N SER A 304 11.65 4.07 5.42
CA SER A 304 11.91 2.72 5.94
C SER A 304 13.28 2.57 6.61
N HIS A 305 13.35 1.70 7.63
CA HIS A 305 14.61 1.33 8.29
C HIS A 305 15.29 0.10 7.68
N ARG A 306 14.56 -0.67 6.85
CA ARG A 306 15.08 -1.87 6.15
C ARG A 306 14.55 -1.91 4.73
N ILE A 307 15.46 -2.11 3.78
CA ILE A 307 15.18 -2.24 2.35
C ILE A 307 15.77 -3.56 1.86
N ASN A 308 15.02 -4.35 1.11
CA ASN A 308 15.56 -5.59 0.55
C ASN A 308 15.16 -5.87 -0.89
N GLY A 309 16.05 -6.57 -1.60
CA GLY A 309 15.73 -7.25 -2.86
C GLY A 309 15.29 -8.69 -2.63
N VAL A 310 14.90 -9.36 -3.73
CA VAL A 310 14.24 -10.67 -3.72
C VAL A 310 15.10 -11.85 -4.19
N SER A 311 16.35 -11.59 -4.57
CA SER A 311 17.41 -12.57 -4.84
C SER A 311 18.77 -11.90 -4.63
N GLN A 312 19.84 -12.67 -4.42
CA GLN A 312 21.15 -12.09 -4.16
C GLN A 312 21.58 -11.16 -5.31
N LEU A 313 21.54 -11.66 -6.56
CA LEU A 313 21.84 -10.87 -7.76
C LEU A 313 20.96 -9.61 -7.87
N HIS A 314 19.66 -9.73 -7.61
CA HIS A 314 18.76 -8.58 -7.62
C HIS A 314 19.15 -7.53 -6.57
N SER A 315 19.54 -7.97 -5.37
CA SER A 315 19.90 -7.07 -4.27
C SER A 315 21.23 -6.38 -4.55
N ASP A 316 22.19 -7.09 -5.13
CA ASP A 316 23.48 -6.54 -5.56
C ASP A 316 23.29 -5.49 -6.66
N LEU A 317 22.49 -5.80 -7.68
CA LEU A 317 22.17 -4.84 -8.75
C LEU A 317 21.43 -3.61 -8.20
N MET A 318 20.51 -3.81 -7.26
CA MET A 318 19.76 -2.72 -6.63
C MET A 318 20.68 -1.68 -5.97
N VAL A 319 21.70 -2.14 -5.21
CA VAL A 319 22.67 -1.26 -4.55
C VAL A 319 23.78 -0.76 -5.47
N GLN A 320 24.00 -1.39 -6.62
CA GLN A 320 25.00 -0.96 -7.62
C GLN A 320 24.41 -0.01 -8.67
N THR A 321 23.09 -0.02 -8.86
CA THR A 321 22.41 0.72 -9.94
C THR A 321 21.31 1.64 -9.40
N ILE A 322 20.05 1.21 -9.41
CA ILE A 322 18.86 2.05 -9.21
C ILE A 322 18.84 2.78 -7.87
N PHE A 323 19.42 2.21 -6.81
CA PHE A 323 19.47 2.80 -5.47
C PHE A 323 20.90 3.00 -4.96
N ALA A 324 21.89 3.09 -5.84
CA ALA A 324 23.30 3.24 -5.46
C ALA A 324 23.56 4.47 -4.57
N ASP A 325 22.93 5.61 -4.88
CA ASP A 325 23.05 6.81 -4.04
C ASP A 325 22.44 6.59 -2.66
N PHE A 326 21.28 5.93 -2.54
CA PHE A 326 20.69 5.61 -1.25
C PHE A 326 21.50 4.58 -0.45
N ALA A 327 22.09 3.59 -1.12
CA ALA A 327 22.99 2.62 -0.50
C ALA A 327 24.30 3.26 -0.02
N ARG A 328 24.76 4.33 -0.69
CA ARG A 328 25.86 5.17 -0.21
C ARG A 328 25.47 5.97 1.03
N LEU A 329 24.25 6.51 1.09
CA LEU A 329 23.74 7.25 2.25
C LEU A 329 23.50 6.35 3.47
N TYR A 330 22.92 5.16 3.26
CA TYR A 330 22.45 4.27 4.33
C TYR A 330 22.81 2.79 4.07
N PRO A 331 24.11 2.44 4.01
CA PRO A 331 24.56 1.11 3.61
C PRO A 331 23.99 -0.02 4.49
N GLU A 332 23.78 0.24 5.77
CA GLU A 332 23.28 -0.72 6.76
C GLU A 332 21.80 -1.08 6.61
N ARG A 333 21.06 -0.36 5.78
CA ARG A 333 19.62 -0.58 5.55
C ARG A 333 19.32 -1.56 4.43
N PHE A 334 20.28 -1.83 3.54
CA PHE A 334 20.07 -2.67 2.36
C PHE A 334 20.41 -4.13 2.66
N HIS A 335 19.47 -5.02 2.31
CA HIS A 335 19.56 -6.45 2.59
C HIS A 335 19.11 -7.31 1.41
N ASN A 336 19.42 -8.61 1.49
CA ASN A 336 18.80 -9.62 0.67
C ASN A 336 17.79 -10.45 1.47
N LYS A 337 16.62 -10.71 0.88
CA LYS A 337 15.70 -11.77 1.29
C LYS A 337 15.27 -12.54 0.06
N THR A 338 15.97 -13.63 -0.24
CA THR A 338 15.65 -14.46 -1.41
C THR A 338 14.25 -15.05 -1.29
N ASN A 339 13.43 -14.88 -2.33
CA ASN A 339 12.06 -15.37 -2.38
C ASN A 339 11.99 -16.90 -2.23
N GLY A 340 10.86 -17.38 -1.72
CA GLY A 340 10.57 -18.80 -1.58
C GLY A 340 9.10 -19.12 -1.82
N VAL A 341 8.81 -20.41 -2.00
CA VAL A 341 7.47 -20.94 -2.18
C VAL A 341 7.08 -21.83 -1.01
N THR A 342 5.79 -21.89 -0.67
CA THR A 342 5.32 -22.78 0.40
C THR A 342 5.29 -24.23 -0.10
N PRO A 343 5.95 -25.19 0.61
CA PRO A 343 5.89 -26.60 0.22
C PRO A 343 4.49 -27.20 0.39
N ARG A 344 3.64 -26.63 1.24
CA ARG A 344 2.27 -27.15 1.48
C ARG A 344 1.44 -27.13 0.20
N ARG A 345 1.46 -26.00 -0.52
CA ARG A 345 0.72 -25.86 -1.78
C ARG A 345 1.51 -26.41 -2.97
N TRP A 346 2.79 -26.08 -3.06
CA TRP A 346 3.60 -26.34 -4.25
C TRP A 346 4.24 -27.73 -4.32
N LEU A 347 4.16 -28.52 -3.23
CA LEU A 347 4.60 -29.91 -3.21
C LEU A 347 3.47 -30.82 -2.71
N ALA A 348 3.03 -30.68 -1.46
CA ALA A 348 2.08 -31.62 -0.86
C ALA A 348 0.71 -31.62 -1.55
N GLN A 349 0.15 -30.43 -1.87
CA GLN A 349 -1.11 -30.32 -2.59
C GLN A 349 -0.97 -30.58 -4.09
N ALA A 350 0.08 -30.02 -4.72
CA ALA A 350 0.25 -30.08 -6.17
C ALA A 350 0.76 -31.45 -6.67
N ASN A 351 1.52 -32.18 -5.85
CA ASN A 351 2.12 -33.47 -6.21
C ASN A 351 2.08 -34.47 -5.03
N PRO A 352 0.91 -35.05 -4.73
CA PRO A 352 0.74 -35.97 -3.61
C PRO A 352 1.61 -37.24 -3.70
N ASP A 353 1.87 -37.75 -4.90
CA ASP A 353 2.67 -38.96 -5.10
C ASP A 353 4.14 -38.72 -4.72
N LEU A 354 4.70 -37.58 -5.15
CA LEU A 354 6.05 -37.20 -4.74
C LEU A 354 6.12 -36.90 -3.23
N SER A 355 5.09 -36.24 -2.67
CA SER A 355 5.02 -36.01 -1.23
C SER A 355 5.05 -37.33 -0.46
N SER A 356 4.24 -38.30 -0.86
CA SER A 356 4.16 -39.63 -0.21
C SER A 356 5.50 -40.38 -0.32
N LEU A 357 6.15 -40.32 -1.49
CA LEU A 357 7.48 -40.91 -1.65
C LEU A 357 8.51 -40.26 -0.72
N LEU A 358 8.46 -38.93 -0.52
CA LEU A 358 9.36 -38.25 0.40
C LEU A 358 9.08 -38.70 1.84
N ASP A 359 7.82 -38.72 2.26
CA ASP A 359 7.43 -39.18 3.61
C ASP A 359 7.92 -40.63 3.86
N GLU A 360 7.76 -41.53 2.88
CA GLU A 360 8.23 -42.93 2.99
C GLU A 360 9.76 -43.07 3.11
N ARG A 361 10.52 -42.17 2.48
CA ARG A 361 11.98 -42.31 2.35
C ARG A 361 12.76 -41.52 3.37
N ILE A 362 12.27 -40.35 3.76
CA ILE A 362 13.01 -39.41 4.61
C ILE A 362 12.22 -38.89 5.81
N GLY A 363 10.94 -39.26 5.96
CA GLY A 363 10.10 -38.92 7.11
C GLY A 363 9.30 -37.65 6.90
#